data_AF-I0L5Z8-F1
#
_entry.id   AF-I0L5Z8-F1
#
_cell.length_a   1.000
_cell.length_b   1.000
_cell.length_c   1.000
_cell.angle_alpha   90.00
_cell.angle_beta   90.00
_cell.angle_gamma   90.00
#
_symmetry.space_group_name_H-M   'P 1'
#
loop_
_entity.id
_entity.type
_entity.pdbx_description
1 polymer ?
#
loop_
_entity_poly.entity_id
_entity_poly.type
_entity_poly.pdbx_seq_one_letter_code
_entity_poly.pdbx_strand_id
1 'polypeptide(L)'
;MDDLDDITDGEENRTRALRGILDQLAHSDNPLLREMAAAVHDGQLTLRQAVTSPIYGGELTAPFQTFWNAYQEMTPEERDDLASRFRSTD
;
A
#
# COMPACT_ATOMS: atom_id res chain seq x y z
N MET A 1 -3.20 -7.76 -15.83
CA MET A 1 -3.79 -8.08 -14.52
C MET A 1 -2.79 -7.57 -13.52
N ASP A 2 -3.16 -6.52 -12.81
CA ASP A 2 -2.31 -5.84 -11.83
C ASP A 2 -2.31 -6.70 -10.56
N ASP A 3 -1.15 -7.06 -10.02
CA ASP A 3 -1.06 -7.86 -8.77
C ASP A 3 -1.76 -7.15 -7.59
N LEU A 4 -1.94 -5.83 -7.69
CA LEU A 4 -2.74 -5.04 -6.78
C LEU A 4 -4.22 -5.45 -6.79
N ASP A 5 -4.79 -5.80 -7.95
CA ASP A 5 -6.19 -6.26 -8.03
C ASP A 5 -6.36 -7.63 -7.36
N ASP A 6 -5.35 -8.51 -7.40
CA ASP A 6 -5.41 -9.83 -6.76
C ASP A 6 -5.30 -9.75 -5.22
N ILE A 7 -4.58 -8.75 -4.71
CA ILE A 7 -4.49 -8.48 -3.25
C ILE A 7 -5.77 -7.82 -2.73
N THR A 8 -6.44 -7.08 -3.59
CA THR A 8 -7.60 -6.26 -3.24
C THR A 8 -8.92 -6.90 -3.66
N ASP A 9 -8.88 -8.14 -4.15
CA ASP A 9 -10.05 -8.88 -4.65
C ASP A 9 -10.80 -8.12 -5.78
N GLY A 10 -10.07 -7.30 -6.53
CA GLY A 10 -10.59 -6.42 -7.58
C GLY A 10 -11.40 -5.23 -7.07
N GLU A 11 -11.42 -4.97 -5.76
CA GLU A 11 -12.09 -3.78 -5.22
C GLU A 11 -11.26 -2.52 -5.54
N GLU A 12 -11.75 -1.74 -6.50
CA GLU A 12 -11.09 -0.53 -6.98
C GLU A 12 -10.71 0.45 -5.85
N ASN A 13 -11.53 0.51 -4.79
CA ASN A 13 -11.28 1.37 -3.63
C ASN A 13 -10.12 0.88 -2.76
N ARG A 14 -9.93 -0.44 -2.65
CA ARG A 14 -8.77 -1.04 -1.98
C ARG A 14 -7.49 -0.76 -2.77
N THR A 15 -7.50 -0.94 -4.10
CA THR A 15 -6.35 -0.62 -4.97
C THR A 15 -5.97 0.86 -4.84
N ARG A 16 -6.96 1.74 -4.75
CA ARG A 16 -6.76 3.19 -4.62
C ARG A 16 -6.19 3.60 -3.25
N ALA A 17 -6.73 3.07 -2.15
CA ALA A 17 -6.19 3.28 -0.81
C ALA A 17 -4.75 2.77 -0.68
N LEU A 18 -4.46 1.62 -1.29
CA LEU A 18 -3.12 1.04 -1.30
C LEU A 18 -2.11 1.89 -2.07
N ARG A 19 -2.50 2.47 -3.21
CA ARG A 19 -1.69 3.44 -3.95
C ARG A 19 -1.36 4.69 -3.13
N GLY A 20 -2.33 5.23 -2.39
CA GLY A 20 -2.11 6.39 -1.54
C GLY A 20 -1.09 6.16 -0.43
N ILE A 21 -1.07 4.96 0.13
CA ILE A 21 -0.09 4.57 1.16
C ILE A 21 1.29 4.36 0.57
N LEU A 22 1.38 3.74 -0.61
CA LEU A 22 2.63 3.63 -1.34
C LEU A 22 3.23 5.00 -1.64
N ASP A 23 2.40 5.96 -2.04
CA ASP A 23 2.84 7.34 -2.26
C ASP A 23 3.34 7.98 -0.96
N GLN A 24 2.67 7.75 0.17
CA GLN A 24 3.16 8.22 1.47
C GLN A 24 4.49 7.56 1.89
N LEU A 25 4.68 6.28 1.58
CA LEU A 25 5.93 5.55 1.82
C LEU A 25 7.07 6.05 0.92
N ALA A 26 6.77 6.46 -0.31
CA ALA A 26 7.70 7.12 -1.22
C ALA A 26 8.24 8.44 -0.64
N HIS A 27 7.44 9.12 0.19
CA HIS A 27 7.81 10.35 0.87
C HIS A 27 8.35 10.14 2.29
N SER A 28 8.56 8.90 2.73
CA SER A 28 9.08 8.62 4.08
C SER A 28 10.59 8.87 4.21
N ASP A 29 11.03 9.16 5.43
CA ASP A 29 12.47 9.34 5.75
C ASP A 29 13.27 8.03 5.70
N ASN A 30 12.60 6.88 5.54
CA ASN A 30 13.27 5.59 5.44
C ASN A 30 13.66 5.32 3.97
N PRO A 31 14.96 5.28 3.63
CA PRO A 31 15.41 5.12 2.25
C PRO A 31 14.95 3.77 1.64
N LEU A 32 14.82 2.71 2.45
CA LEU A 32 14.35 1.40 1.98
C LEU A 32 12.86 1.44 1.62
N LEU A 33 12.05 2.14 2.42
CA LEU A 33 10.62 2.28 2.14
C LEU A 33 10.38 3.15 0.91
N ARG A 34 11.19 4.20 0.71
CA ARG A 34 11.12 5.02 -0.49
C ARG A 34 11.49 4.26 -1.75
N GLU A 35 12.57 3.49 -1.72
CA GLU A 35 13.02 2.66 -2.84
C GLU A 35 11.96 1.61 -3.20
N MET A 36 11.39 0.95 -2.19
CA MET A 36 10.35 -0.06 -2.36
C MET A 36 9.07 0.55 -2.92
N ALA A 37 8.65 1.72 -2.44
CA ALA A 37 7.48 2.41 -2.96
C ALA A 37 7.66 2.80 -4.43
N ALA A 38 8.84 3.30 -4.82
CA ALA A 38 9.16 3.59 -6.22
C ALA A 38 9.15 2.32 -7.08
N ALA A 39 9.75 1.22 -6.60
CA ALA A 39 9.76 -0.05 -7.31
C ALA A 39 8.36 -0.65 -7.50
N VAL A 40 7.47 -0.47 -6.53
CA VAL A 40 6.06 -0.88 -6.65
C VAL A 40 5.28 0.02 -7.61
N HIS A 41 5.53 1.33 -7.55
CA HIS A 41 4.90 2.29 -8.46
C HIS A 41 5.27 2.03 -9.93
N ASP A 42 6.54 1.70 -10.18
CA ASP A 42 7.05 1.39 -11.52
C ASP A 42 6.68 -0.04 -12.00
N GLY A 43 5.96 -0.81 -11.17
CA GLY A 43 5.57 -2.19 -11.48
C GLY A 43 6.74 -3.18 -11.52
N GLN A 44 7.91 -2.78 -11.00
CA GLN A 44 9.09 -3.63 -10.91
C GLN A 44 9.01 -4.61 -9.73
N LEU A 45 8.22 -4.26 -8.70
CA LEU A 45 8.02 -5.05 -7.50
C LEU A 45 6.52 -5.09 -7.17
N THR A 46 5.98 -6.25 -6.83
CA THR A 46 4.61 -6.30 -6.30
C THR A 46 4.62 -6.03 -4.80
N LEU A 47 3.51 -5.52 -4.26
CA LEU A 47 3.41 -5.29 -2.82
C LEU A 47 3.61 -6.59 -2.01
N ARG A 48 3.04 -7.70 -2.50
CA ARG A 48 3.22 -9.03 -1.91
C ARG A 48 4.70 -9.41 -1.89
N GLN A 49 5.43 -9.19 -2.98
CA GLN A 49 6.89 -9.44 -3.02
C GLN A 49 7.65 -8.52 -2.07
N ALA A 50 7.28 -7.24 -1.95
CA ALA A 50 7.89 -6.30 -1.03
C ALA A 50 7.75 -6.75 0.44
N VAL A 51 6.56 -7.21 0.84
CA VAL A 51 6.30 -7.69 2.20
C VAL A 51 7.06 -8.99 2.48
N THR A 52 7.18 -9.89 1.51
CA THR A 52 7.95 -11.14 1.66
C THR A 52 9.44 -10.97 1.43
N SER A 53 9.90 -9.79 1.01
CA SER A 53 11.30 -9.54 0.70
C SER A 53 12.14 -9.53 1.98
N PRO A 54 13.28 -10.21 2.03
CA PRO A 54 14.20 -10.10 3.16
C PRO A 54 14.84 -8.70 3.28
N ILE A 55 14.77 -7.88 2.22
CA ILE A 55 15.33 -6.51 2.18
C ILE A 55 14.34 -5.50 2.77
N TYR A 56 13.06 -5.59 2.37
CA TYR A 56 12.05 -4.62 2.74
C TYR A 56 11.09 -5.14 3.82
N GLY A 57 10.87 -6.45 3.88
CA GLY A 57 9.87 -7.09 4.72
C GLY A 57 10.09 -6.84 6.21
N GLY A 58 11.33 -6.74 6.70
CA GLY A 58 11.58 -6.42 8.11
C GLY A 58 11.01 -5.05 8.52
N GLU A 59 11.22 -4.04 7.68
CA GLU A 59 10.77 -2.67 7.89
C GLU A 59 9.29 -2.48 7.51
N LEU A 60 8.80 -3.26 6.55
CA LEU A 60 7.46 -3.14 6.01
C LEU A 60 6.43 -3.96 6.81
N THR A 61 6.80 -5.13 7.35
CA THR A 61 5.83 -6.08 7.93
C THR A 61 5.05 -5.48 9.09
N ALA A 62 5.72 -4.79 10.02
CA ALA A 62 5.05 -4.19 11.18
C ALA A 62 4.05 -3.08 10.77
N PRO A 63 4.45 -2.01 10.05
CA PRO A 63 3.52 -0.97 9.64
C PRO A 63 2.45 -1.49 8.67
N PHE A 64 2.79 -2.44 7.79
CA PHE A 64 1.83 -3.04 6.87
C PHE A 64 0.80 -3.91 7.59
N GLN A 65 1.19 -4.73 8.57
CA GLN A 65 0.24 -5.51 9.37
C GLN A 65 -0.68 -4.61 10.20
N THR A 66 -0.14 -3.56 10.83
CA THR A 66 -0.96 -2.58 11.55
C THR A 66 -1.99 -1.94 10.64
N PHE A 67 -1.57 -1.51 9.44
CA PHE A 67 -2.48 -0.95 8.47
C PHE A 67 -3.53 -1.97 7.99
N TRP A 68 -3.10 -3.18 7.62
CA TRP A 68 -4.01 -4.20 7.09
C TRP A 68 -5.07 -4.61 8.11
N ASN A 69 -4.70 -4.74 9.38
CA ASN A 69 -5.66 -5.00 10.45
C ASN A 69 -6.66 -3.85 10.59
N ALA A 70 -6.19 -2.59 10.63
CA ALA A 70 -7.08 -1.44 10.69
C ALA A 70 -8.00 -1.35 9.47
N TYR A 71 -7.49 -1.67 8.28
CA TYR A 71 -8.26 -1.71 7.04
C TYR A 71 -9.35 -2.79 7.06
N GLN A 72 -9.03 -3.96 7.60
CA GLN A 72 -10.02 -5.04 7.74
C GLN A 72 -11.14 -4.69 8.73
N GLU A 73 -10.83 -3.92 9.78
CA GLU A 73 -11.81 -3.45 10.76
C GLU A 73 -12.69 -2.30 10.25
N MET A 74 -12.25 -1.57 9.22
CA MET A 74 -13.03 -0.48 8.61
C MET A 74 -14.28 -0.98 7.87
N THR A 75 -15.37 -0.23 8.01
CA THR A 75 -16.58 -0.41 7.20
C THR A 75 -16.31 -0.06 5.72
N PRO A 76 -17.16 -0.50 4.78
CA PRO A 76 -17.05 -0.10 3.39
C PRO A 76 -17.01 1.42 3.19
N GLU A 77 -17.78 2.17 3.98
CA GLU A 77 -17.82 3.63 3.92
C GLU A 77 -16.53 4.28 4.45
N GLU A 78 -15.96 3.73 5.51
CA GLU A 78 -14.66 4.18 6.05
C GLU A 78 -13.51 3.86 5.08
N ARG A 79 -13.59 2.72 4.37
CA ARG A 79 -12.64 2.36 3.31
C ARG A 79 -12.76 3.31 2.12
N ASP A 80 -13.97 3.73 1.76
CA ASP A 80 -14.22 4.72 0.72
C ASP A 80 -13.75 6.13 1.12
N ASP A 81 -13.95 6.53 2.37
CA ASP A 81 -13.40 7.78 2.91
C ASP A 81 -11.87 7.74 2.90
N LEU A 82 -11.27 6.63 3.34
CA LEU A 82 -9.82 6.42 3.31
C LEU A 82 -9.29 6.51 1.87
N ALA A 83 -9.91 5.81 0.91
CA ALA A 83 -9.55 5.89 -0.50
C ALA A 83 -9.73 7.30 -1.08
N SER A 84 -10.71 8.05 -0.60
CA SER A 84 -11.00 9.42 -1.03
C SER A 84 -10.04 10.44 -0.43
N ARG A 85 -9.48 10.22 0.76
CA ARG A 85 -8.45 11.09 1.36
C ARG A 85 -7.16 11.13 0.54
N PHE A 86 -6.82 10.02 -0.11
CA PHE A 86 -5.69 9.96 -1.03
C PHE A 86 -5.97 10.57 -2.42
N ARG A 87 -7.16 11.16 -2.65
CA ARG A 87 -7.49 11.95 -3.84
C ARG A 87 -6.92 13.38 -3.81
N SER A 88 -6.54 13.89 -2.64
CA SER A 88 -6.27 15.33 -2.43
C SER A 88 -4.80 15.69 -2.13
N THR A 89 -3.83 14.89 -2.56
CA THR A 89 -2.44 15.35 -2.63
C THR A 89 -2.17 15.84 -4.05
N ASP A 90 -2.47 17.12 -4.28
CA ASP A 90 -1.96 17.92 -5.41
C ASP A 90 -0.57 18.46 -5.08
#